data_AF-A0A8S0TRZ1-F1
#
_entry.id   AF-A0A8S0TRZ1-F1
#
_cell.length_a   1.000
_cell.length_b   1.000
_cell.length_c   1.000
_cell.angle_alpha   90.00
_cell.angle_beta   90.00
_cell.angle_gamma   90.00
#
_symmetry.space_group_name_H-M   'P 1'
#
loop_
_entity.id
_entity.type
_entity.pdbx_description
1 polymer ?
#
loop_
_entity_poly.entity_id
_entity_poly.type
_entity_poly.pdbx_seq_one_letter_code
_entity_poly.pdbx_strand_id
1 'polypeptide(L)'
;MTTVGATEDNRSAEITCTKSQESSVIINDDEWLISIENYQVDETTKKPLIERVPSLLRNRKSYKNCINPSVVSIGPYHHGKSECKAFQKLKTPIAQKLCRSNYISVERLYEEVANVGKSARECYEKGSTEDYNDELFNRMMFLDACFVLHFMSIGQGQFSGEEQNEADAQLERNYYVVLKDLFLLENQIPLLVLTALLKSIFPAEPSKGEDIIKEFIELYTIVSPMGNSQSNAVKIFLARMMGCSSKRDQEPKIPKLDFVRSPHLLHLIREQLIQPVMHEIRNLTTFFVESKSNLRESNIRESYRSVTDLKSAGIYFIPSPTGSFTDVTFKSRHIFGILTIPPIKVDHLTKPLLLNLAAYEMCPHGPSDFRITSYICLMDSLIDHADDVKELRKKRILINKLGSDEHLAELFNEIANDLEPDPRAYAHARSNIDKHCKNKGHIWMAEWIHKHFSSPWTILAFLGAVFVLALTMAQTYFAAYPR
;
A
#
# COMPACT_ATOMS: atom_id res chain seq x y z
N MET A 1 -78.89 30.94 -9.50
CA MET A 1 -79.38 31.48 -8.21
C MET A 1 -79.15 30.43 -7.14
N THR A 2 -78.40 30.81 -6.09
CA THR A 2 -78.35 30.21 -4.73
C THR A 2 -77.75 28.79 -4.61
N THR A 3 -76.43 28.57 -4.48
CA THR A 3 -75.50 28.71 -3.32
C THR A 3 -75.53 27.58 -2.28
N VAL A 4 -74.31 27.13 -1.92
CA VAL A 4 -73.84 26.64 -0.60
C VAL A 4 -74.32 25.22 -0.23
N GLY A 5 -73.49 24.24 0.14
CA GLY A 5 -72.20 24.25 0.84
C GLY A 5 -72.45 23.88 2.32
N ALA A 6 -72.11 22.67 2.76
CA ALA A 6 -71.79 22.36 4.15
C ALA A 6 -71.48 20.86 4.33
N THR A 7 -70.32 20.65 4.94
CA THR A 7 -69.86 19.49 5.71
C THR A 7 -70.76 19.18 6.90
N GLU A 8 -70.90 17.90 7.29
CA GLU A 8 -70.50 17.41 8.62
C GLU A 8 -70.80 15.91 8.83
N ASP A 9 -69.86 15.29 9.53
CA ASP A 9 -69.76 13.96 10.11
C ASP A 9 -71.05 13.24 10.54
N ASN A 10 -71.12 11.92 10.29
CA ASN A 10 -71.40 10.99 11.39
C ASN A 10 -70.95 9.54 11.14
N ARG A 11 -70.57 8.92 12.25
CA ARG A 11 -69.98 7.59 12.43
C ARG A 11 -70.96 6.41 12.23
N SER A 12 -70.32 5.26 11.98
CA SER A 12 -70.68 3.90 12.43
C SER A 12 -71.52 2.99 11.53
N ALA A 13 -70.79 1.99 10.99
CA ALA A 13 -71.08 0.56 10.99
C ALA A 13 -72.33 0.04 10.26
N GLU A 14 -72.12 -0.79 9.24
CA GLU A 14 -72.49 -2.22 9.31
C GLU A 14 -71.88 -3.01 8.14
N ILE A 15 -71.39 -4.20 8.49
CA ILE A 15 -70.79 -5.19 7.59
C ILE A 15 -71.93 -5.96 6.93
N THR A 16 -71.93 -6.08 5.60
CA THR A 16 -72.56 -7.25 4.96
C THR A 16 -71.82 -7.62 3.67
N CYS A 17 -71.20 -8.79 3.74
CA CYS A 17 -70.44 -9.41 2.68
C CYS A 17 -71.38 -9.97 1.61
N THR A 18 -71.24 -9.49 0.37
CA THR A 18 -71.66 -10.23 -0.83
C THR A 18 -70.49 -10.28 -1.79
N LYS A 19 -69.92 -11.48 -1.92
CA LYS A 19 -68.83 -11.82 -2.85
C LYS A 19 -69.25 -11.53 -4.30
N SER A 20 -68.48 -10.71 -4.99
CA SER A 20 -68.29 -10.81 -6.44
C SER A 20 -66.87 -10.38 -6.77
N GLN A 21 -66.18 -11.25 -7.50
CA GLN A 21 -64.77 -11.21 -7.86
C GLN A 21 -64.34 -9.86 -8.45
N GLU A 22 -63.38 -9.21 -7.79
CA GLU A 22 -62.32 -8.47 -8.46
C GLU A 22 -60.98 -8.98 -7.92
N SER A 23 -60.10 -9.36 -8.84
CA SER A 23 -58.70 -9.69 -8.56
C SER A 23 -58.00 -8.49 -7.93
N SER A 24 -57.92 -8.47 -6.60
CA SER A 24 -56.81 -7.82 -5.92
C SER A 24 -55.80 -8.90 -5.57
N VAL A 25 -54.72 -8.95 -6.33
CA VAL A 25 -53.47 -9.48 -5.80
C VAL A 25 -53.13 -8.56 -4.63
N ILE A 26 -53.42 -9.00 -3.40
CA ILE A 26 -52.81 -8.41 -2.21
C ILE A 26 -51.34 -8.80 -2.36
N ILE A 27 -50.55 -7.95 -3.00
CA ILE A 27 -49.10 -7.95 -2.80
C ILE A 27 -48.97 -7.65 -1.32
N ASN A 28 -48.48 -8.63 -0.56
CA ASN A 28 -48.23 -8.44 0.85
C ASN A 28 -47.10 -7.39 0.91
N ASP A 29 -47.44 -6.13 1.19
CA ASP A 29 -46.50 -4.99 1.22
C ASP A 29 -45.36 -5.20 2.23
N ASP A 30 -45.46 -6.25 3.05
CA ASP A 30 -44.51 -6.66 4.06
C ASP A 30 -43.65 -7.88 3.68
N GLU A 31 -43.78 -8.46 2.47
CA GLU A 31 -42.98 -9.65 2.10
C GLU A 31 -41.46 -9.35 2.11
N TRP A 32 -41.07 -8.14 1.72
CA TRP A 32 -39.68 -7.69 1.83
C TRP A 32 -39.29 -7.41 3.30
N LEU A 33 -40.19 -6.93 4.16
CA LEU A 33 -39.96 -6.76 5.60
C LEU A 33 -39.77 -8.11 6.30
N ILE A 34 -40.63 -9.08 5.99
CA ILE A 34 -40.55 -10.46 6.48
C ILE A 34 -39.25 -11.11 5.99
N SER A 35 -38.76 -10.77 4.79
CA SER A 35 -37.46 -11.26 4.30
C SER A 35 -36.28 -10.65 5.07
N ILE A 36 -36.39 -9.39 5.54
CA ILE A 36 -35.39 -8.74 6.38
C ILE A 36 -35.41 -9.33 7.79
N GLU A 37 -36.60 -9.50 8.38
CA GLU A 37 -36.76 -10.06 9.72
C GLU A 37 -36.28 -11.52 9.79
N ASN A 38 -36.43 -12.28 8.71
CA ASN A 38 -35.96 -13.65 8.60
C ASN A 38 -34.57 -13.78 7.94
N TYR A 39 -33.89 -12.67 7.65
CA TYR A 39 -32.55 -12.71 7.08
C TYR A 39 -31.57 -13.24 8.13
N GLN A 40 -31.20 -14.51 7.99
CA GLN A 40 -30.10 -15.08 8.75
C GLN A 40 -28.80 -14.81 8.01
N VAL A 41 -27.88 -14.12 8.69
CA VAL A 41 -26.50 -13.98 8.20
C VAL A 41 -25.92 -15.39 8.11
N ASP A 42 -25.63 -15.84 6.88
CA ASP A 42 -24.93 -17.09 6.67
C ASP A 42 -23.46 -16.94 7.10
N GLU A 43 -23.20 -17.20 8.39
CA GLU A 43 -21.86 -17.20 8.97
C GLU A 43 -21.00 -18.39 8.49
N THR A 44 -21.57 -19.34 7.71
CA THR A 44 -20.86 -20.55 7.28
C THR A 44 -20.09 -20.38 5.97
N THR A 45 -20.37 -19.33 5.20
CA THR A 45 -19.65 -19.07 3.94
C THR A 45 -18.26 -18.50 4.25
N LYS A 46 -17.21 -19.30 4.00
CA LYS A 46 -15.82 -18.84 4.06
C LYS A 46 -15.61 -17.66 3.11
N LYS A 47 -15.03 -16.58 3.64
CA LYS A 47 -14.76 -15.34 2.91
C LYS A 47 -13.56 -15.53 1.96
N PRO A 48 -13.64 -15.06 0.71
CA PRO A 48 -12.52 -15.14 -0.22
C PRO A 48 -11.35 -14.31 0.30
N LEU A 49 -10.14 -14.82 0.06
CA LEU A 49 -8.88 -14.17 0.44
C LEU A 49 -8.19 -13.51 -0.76
N ILE A 50 -8.58 -13.88 -1.98
CA ILE A 50 -8.12 -13.32 -3.26
C ILE A 50 -9.36 -12.86 -4.01
N GLU A 51 -9.67 -11.57 -3.88
CA GLU A 51 -10.86 -10.95 -4.48
C GLU A 51 -10.54 -10.30 -5.83
N ARG A 52 -11.55 -10.06 -6.64
CA ARG A 52 -11.44 -9.26 -7.86
C ARG A 52 -11.38 -7.78 -7.53
N VAL A 53 -10.79 -7.00 -8.44
CA VAL A 53 -10.79 -5.54 -8.30
C VAL A 53 -12.23 -5.03 -8.32
N PRO A 54 -12.66 -4.22 -7.33
CA PRO A 54 -14.00 -3.66 -7.29
C PRO A 54 -14.38 -2.99 -8.63
N SER A 55 -15.62 -3.20 -9.07
CA SER A 55 -16.11 -2.72 -10.38
C SER A 55 -16.00 -1.20 -10.51
N LEU A 56 -16.16 -0.46 -9.41
CA LEU A 56 -15.96 0.98 -9.33
C LEU A 56 -14.55 1.41 -9.76
N LEU A 57 -13.54 0.62 -9.44
CA LEU A 57 -12.13 0.91 -9.77
C LEU A 57 -11.79 0.57 -11.21
N ARG A 58 -12.40 -0.49 -11.75
CA ARG A 58 -12.05 -1.04 -13.06
C ARG A 58 -12.24 -0.05 -14.22
N ASN A 59 -13.24 0.83 -14.12
CA ASN A 59 -13.55 1.80 -15.17
C ASN A 59 -12.80 3.13 -15.03
N ARG A 60 -11.98 3.29 -13.99
CA ARG A 60 -11.24 4.53 -13.74
C ARG A 60 -10.02 4.64 -14.64
N LYS A 61 -9.73 5.86 -15.07
CA LYS A 61 -8.59 6.15 -15.97
C LYS A 61 -7.25 5.72 -15.35
N SER A 62 -7.09 5.95 -14.05
CA SER A 62 -5.90 5.61 -13.26
C SER A 62 -5.59 4.10 -13.29
N TYR A 63 -6.62 3.25 -13.29
CA TYR A 63 -6.51 1.78 -13.29
C TYR A 63 -6.31 1.15 -14.68
N LYS A 64 -6.32 1.96 -15.74
CA LYS A 64 -6.09 1.46 -17.10
C LYS A 64 -4.72 0.76 -17.18
N ASN A 65 -4.72 -0.46 -17.72
CA ASN A 65 -3.52 -1.31 -17.84
C ASN A 65 -2.87 -1.74 -16.50
N CYS A 66 -3.55 -1.54 -15.37
CA CYS A 66 -3.05 -1.90 -14.04
C CYS A 66 -3.80 -3.08 -13.41
N ILE A 67 -4.78 -3.68 -14.08
CA ILE A 67 -5.59 -4.79 -13.53
C ILE A 67 -5.24 -6.11 -14.21
N ASN A 68 -5.19 -6.13 -15.54
CA ASN A 68 -4.97 -7.35 -16.31
C ASN A 68 -3.46 -7.65 -16.44
N PRO A 69 -3.04 -8.92 -16.31
CA PRO A 69 -1.67 -9.32 -16.59
C PRO A 69 -1.33 -9.08 -18.05
N SER A 70 -0.07 -8.75 -18.31
CA SER A 70 0.44 -8.47 -19.65
C SER A 70 1.06 -9.67 -20.33
N VAL A 71 1.72 -10.55 -19.58
CA VAL A 71 2.47 -11.69 -20.12
C VAL A 71 2.20 -12.98 -19.39
N VAL A 72 1.90 -12.97 -18.08
CA VAL A 72 1.68 -14.20 -17.32
C VAL A 72 0.46 -14.14 -16.42
N SER A 73 -0.45 -15.09 -16.61
CA SER A 73 -1.58 -15.32 -15.72
C SER A 73 -1.18 -16.26 -14.58
N ILE A 74 -1.53 -15.94 -13.34
CA ILE A 74 -1.35 -16.78 -12.16
C ILE A 74 -2.71 -16.94 -11.49
N GLY A 75 -3.11 -18.18 -11.25
CA GLY A 75 -4.42 -18.50 -10.72
C GLY A 75 -5.54 -18.49 -11.78
N PRO A 76 -6.80 -18.65 -11.33
CA PRO A 76 -7.94 -18.94 -12.21
C PRO A 76 -8.48 -17.71 -12.95
N TYR A 77 -8.43 -16.51 -12.36
CA TYR A 77 -9.13 -15.31 -12.90
C TYR A 77 -8.69 -14.87 -14.29
N HIS A 78 -7.46 -15.20 -14.67
CA HIS A 78 -6.86 -14.82 -15.95
C HIS A 78 -6.35 -16.04 -16.73
N HIS A 79 -6.66 -17.25 -16.27
CA HIS A 79 -6.22 -18.47 -16.92
C HIS A 79 -6.79 -18.57 -18.33
N GLY A 80 -5.95 -18.96 -19.30
CA GLY A 80 -6.37 -19.12 -20.71
C GLY A 80 -6.43 -17.84 -21.54
N LYS A 81 -6.15 -16.66 -20.96
CA LYS A 81 -6.08 -15.40 -21.71
C LYS A 81 -5.03 -15.46 -22.82
N SER A 82 -5.36 -14.88 -23.97
CA SER A 82 -4.55 -14.98 -25.18
C SER A 82 -3.17 -14.35 -25.05
N GLU A 83 -3.10 -13.26 -24.31
CA GLU A 83 -1.93 -12.45 -23.99
C GLU A 83 -0.90 -13.25 -23.17
N CYS A 84 -1.39 -14.18 -22.34
CA CYS A 84 -0.56 -14.99 -21.44
C CYS A 84 -0.11 -16.33 -22.05
N LYS A 85 -0.53 -16.66 -23.28
CA LYS A 85 -0.26 -17.97 -23.91
C LYS A 85 1.23 -18.29 -24.03
N ALA A 86 2.07 -17.29 -24.27
CA ALA A 86 3.52 -17.50 -24.40
C ALA A 86 4.13 -18.00 -23.08
N PHE A 87 3.87 -17.30 -21.97
CA PHE A 87 4.40 -17.71 -20.65
C PHE A 87 3.69 -18.94 -20.08
N GLN A 88 2.44 -19.20 -20.47
CA GLN A 88 1.76 -20.43 -20.08
C GLN A 88 2.52 -21.69 -20.57
N LYS A 89 3.17 -21.62 -21.76
CA LYS A 89 4.00 -22.71 -22.29
C LYS A 89 5.30 -22.91 -21.50
N LEU A 90 5.78 -21.89 -20.79
CA LEU A 90 7.01 -21.96 -20.00
C LEU A 90 6.81 -22.67 -18.66
N LYS A 91 5.57 -22.76 -18.15
CA LYS A 91 5.31 -23.32 -16.81
C LYS A 91 5.67 -24.80 -16.69
N THR A 92 5.40 -25.61 -17.72
CA THR A 92 5.75 -27.04 -17.71
C THR A 92 7.26 -27.30 -17.67
N PRO A 93 8.09 -26.73 -18.57
CA PRO A 93 9.55 -26.91 -18.47
C PRO A 93 10.12 -26.32 -17.16
N ILE A 94 9.54 -25.24 -16.63
CA ILE A 94 9.92 -24.68 -15.33
C ILE A 94 9.61 -25.66 -14.18
N ALA A 95 8.41 -26.24 -14.13
CA ALA A 95 8.05 -27.23 -13.12
C ALA A 95 8.98 -28.45 -13.19
N GLN A 96 9.27 -28.93 -14.41
CA GLN A 96 10.22 -30.03 -14.61
C GLN A 96 11.64 -29.67 -14.12
N LYS A 97 12.11 -28.45 -14.38
CA LYS A 97 13.41 -27.96 -13.89
C LYS A 97 13.43 -27.91 -12.37
N LEU A 98 12.40 -27.34 -11.73
CA LEU A 98 12.29 -27.27 -10.27
C LEU A 98 12.34 -28.66 -9.63
N CYS A 99 11.63 -29.64 -10.19
CA CYS A 99 11.68 -31.04 -9.74
C CYS A 99 13.09 -31.64 -9.86
N ARG A 100 13.72 -31.51 -11.03
CA ARG A 100 15.07 -32.04 -11.31
C ARG A 100 16.13 -31.44 -10.39
N SER A 101 16.14 -30.12 -10.23
CA SER A 101 17.12 -29.41 -9.41
C SER A 101 17.05 -29.78 -7.93
N ASN A 102 15.89 -30.23 -7.45
CA ASN A 102 15.68 -30.64 -6.06
C ASN A 102 15.65 -32.16 -5.87
N TYR A 103 15.84 -32.95 -6.93
CA TYR A 103 15.76 -34.42 -6.91
C TYR A 103 14.43 -34.97 -6.36
N ILE A 104 13.32 -34.28 -6.66
CA ILE A 104 11.96 -34.67 -6.24
C ILE A 104 11.14 -35.01 -7.48
N SER A 105 10.32 -36.06 -7.42
CA SER A 105 9.43 -36.43 -8.52
C SER A 105 8.30 -35.41 -8.72
N VAL A 106 7.80 -35.32 -9.95
CA VAL A 106 6.68 -34.41 -10.30
C VAL A 106 5.42 -34.81 -9.55
N GLU A 107 5.18 -36.12 -9.45
CA GLU A 107 4.04 -36.72 -8.78
C GLU A 107 4.00 -36.31 -7.31
N ARG A 108 5.14 -36.38 -6.61
CA ARG A 108 5.22 -36.02 -5.20
C ARG A 108 4.90 -34.55 -4.96
N LEU A 109 5.48 -33.62 -5.74
CA LEU A 109 5.17 -32.20 -5.58
C LEU A 109 3.73 -31.86 -5.98
N TYR A 110 3.19 -32.54 -7.01
CA TYR A 110 1.80 -32.39 -7.39
C TYR A 110 0.85 -32.86 -6.28
N GLU A 111 1.14 -33.99 -5.63
CA GLU A 111 0.36 -34.49 -4.48
C GLU A 111 0.30 -33.48 -3.34
N GLU A 112 1.39 -32.79 -3.02
CA GLU A 112 1.40 -31.72 -1.99
C GLU A 112 0.43 -30.59 -2.33
N VAL A 113 0.36 -30.19 -3.61
CA VAL A 113 -0.59 -29.18 -4.07
C VAL A 113 -2.01 -29.70 -4.08
N ALA A 114 -2.22 -30.95 -4.51
CA ALA A 114 -3.54 -31.59 -4.51
C ALA A 114 -4.11 -31.71 -3.08
N ASN A 115 -3.27 -32.03 -2.09
CA ASN A 115 -3.65 -32.10 -0.67
C ASN A 115 -4.19 -30.78 -0.12
N VAL A 116 -3.72 -29.65 -0.66
CA VAL A 116 -4.18 -28.31 -0.26
C VAL A 116 -5.13 -27.67 -1.26
N GLY A 117 -5.48 -28.37 -2.35
CA GLY A 117 -6.24 -27.84 -3.48
C GLY A 117 -7.61 -27.30 -3.11
N LYS A 118 -8.34 -28.00 -2.25
CA LYS A 118 -9.66 -27.54 -1.76
C LYS A 118 -9.53 -26.22 -0.99
N SER A 119 -8.59 -26.14 -0.05
CA SER A 119 -8.33 -24.92 0.73
C SER A 119 -7.85 -23.77 -0.17
N ALA A 120 -7.03 -24.06 -1.18
CA ALA A 120 -6.60 -23.07 -2.17
C ALA A 120 -7.78 -22.55 -3.00
N ARG A 121 -8.72 -23.41 -3.39
CA ARG A 121 -9.93 -23.02 -4.13
C ARG A 121 -10.83 -22.10 -3.30
N GLU A 122 -10.95 -22.36 -2.00
CA GLU A 122 -11.72 -21.54 -1.05
C GLU A 122 -11.14 -20.12 -0.86
N CYS A 123 -9.89 -19.86 -1.30
CA CYS A 123 -9.33 -18.51 -1.29
C CYS A 123 -9.92 -17.60 -2.38
N TYR A 124 -10.53 -18.15 -3.43
CA TYR A 124 -11.11 -17.37 -4.53
C TYR A 124 -12.60 -17.16 -4.35
N GLU A 125 -13.16 -16.17 -5.05
CA GLU A 125 -14.60 -15.87 -5.01
C GLU A 125 -15.45 -17.08 -5.43
N LYS A 126 -16.57 -17.30 -4.73
CA LYS A 126 -17.53 -18.35 -5.09
C LYS A 126 -18.02 -18.15 -6.52
N GLY A 127 -18.10 -19.22 -7.31
CA GLY A 127 -18.45 -19.18 -8.73
C GLY A 127 -17.27 -18.97 -9.68
N SER A 128 -16.14 -18.43 -9.21
CA SER A 128 -15.03 -18.05 -10.08
C SER A 128 -14.15 -19.20 -10.58
N THR A 129 -14.33 -20.40 -10.04
CA THR A 129 -13.53 -21.59 -10.35
C THR A 129 -14.36 -22.78 -10.84
N GLU A 130 -15.65 -22.57 -11.11
CA GLU A 130 -16.60 -23.64 -11.50
C GLU A 130 -16.25 -24.29 -12.85
N ASP A 131 -15.57 -23.56 -13.73
CA ASP A 131 -15.08 -24.07 -15.02
C ASP A 131 -13.98 -25.14 -14.88
N TYR A 132 -13.44 -25.34 -13.68
CA TYR A 132 -12.35 -26.26 -13.41
C TYR A 132 -12.76 -27.36 -12.44
N ASN A 133 -12.70 -28.61 -12.89
CA ASN A 133 -12.71 -29.76 -11.97
C ASN A 133 -11.45 -29.74 -11.08
N ASP A 134 -11.41 -30.59 -10.06
CA ASP A 134 -10.33 -30.58 -9.06
C ASP A 134 -8.96 -30.90 -9.66
N GLU A 135 -8.88 -31.81 -10.63
CA GLU A 135 -7.64 -32.15 -11.31
C GLU A 135 -7.08 -30.96 -12.10
N LEU A 136 -7.92 -30.29 -12.91
CA LEU A 136 -7.53 -29.14 -13.70
C LEU A 136 -7.13 -27.96 -12.81
N PHE A 137 -7.86 -27.73 -11.73
CA PHE A 137 -7.54 -26.69 -10.75
C PHE A 137 -6.21 -26.97 -10.04
N ASN A 138 -6.01 -28.19 -9.53
CA ASN A 138 -4.77 -28.57 -8.84
C ASN A 138 -3.56 -28.51 -9.78
N ARG A 139 -3.72 -28.94 -11.03
CA ARG A 139 -2.68 -28.83 -12.06
C ARG A 139 -2.33 -27.39 -12.37
N MET A 140 -3.32 -26.50 -12.44
CA MET A 140 -3.10 -25.06 -12.59
C MET A 140 -2.32 -24.50 -11.41
N MET A 141 -2.77 -24.74 -10.18
CA MET A 141 -2.08 -24.30 -8.97
C MET A 141 -0.63 -24.80 -8.92
N PHE A 142 -0.40 -26.07 -9.27
CA PHE A 142 0.93 -26.67 -9.27
C PHE A 142 1.88 -25.97 -10.25
N LEU A 143 1.46 -25.84 -11.51
CA LEU A 143 2.28 -25.19 -12.55
C LEU A 143 2.54 -23.71 -12.24
N ASP A 144 1.54 -23.01 -11.71
CA ASP A 144 1.63 -21.59 -11.37
C ASP A 144 2.53 -21.37 -10.14
N ALA A 145 2.41 -22.23 -9.13
CA ALA A 145 3.28 -22.20 -7.95
C ALA A 145 4.74 -22.50 -8.32
N CYS A 146 5.00 -23.51 -9.14
CA CYS A 146 6.36 -23.79 -9.64
C CYS A 146 6.93 -22.60 -10.42
N PHE A 147 6.11 -21.96 -11.26
CA PHE A 147 6.52 -20.76 -12.00
C PHE A 147 6.93 -19.61 -11.06
N VAL A 148 6.09 -19.32 -10.06
CA VAL A 148 6.35 -18.26 -9.08
C VAL A 148 7.63 -18.54 -8.29
N LEU A 149 7.81 -19.76 -7.76
CA LEU A 149 9.02 -20.13 -7.00
C LEU A 149 10.29 -20.04 -7.84
N HIS A 150 10.24 -20.47 -9.10
CA HIS A 150 11.38 -20.35 -10.02
C HIS A 150 11.69 -18.89 -10.39
N PHE A 151 10.67 -18.04 -10.55
CA PHE A 151 10.88 -16.63 -10.78
C PHE A 151 11.52 -15.93 -9.56
N MET A 152 11.12 -16.31 -8.34
CA MET A 152 11.73 -15.79 -7.11
C MET A 152 13.22 -16.13 -7.05
N SER A 153 13.60 -17.36 -7.40
CA SER A 153 14.97 -17.81 -7.34
C SER A 153 15.88 -17.17 -8.40
N ILE A 154 15.34 -16.87 -9.60
CA ILE A 154 16.02 -16.03 -10.60
C ILE A 154 16.33 -14.65 -10.01
N GLY A 155 15.34 -14.01 -9.37
CA GLY A 155 15.51 -12.70 -8.75
C GLY A 155 16.59 -12.66 -7.65
N GLN A 156 16.82 -13.79 -6.98
CA GLN A 156 17.82 -13.94 -5.92
C GLN A 156 19.21 -14.34 -6.42
N GLY A 157 19.37 -14.58 -7.73
CA GLY A 157 20.63 -15.03 -8.31
C GLY A 157 21.03 -16.45 -7.91
N GLN A 158 20.09 -17.29 -7.49
CA GLN A 158 20.36 -18.64 -6.99
C GLN A 158 20.56 -19.69 -8.10
N PHE A 159 20.35 -19.33 -9.38
CA PHE A 159 20.37 -20.26 -10.52
C PHE A 159 21.39 -19.91 -11.63
N SER A 160 22.44 -19.17 -11.32
CA SER A 160 23.55 -18.92 -12.25
C SER A 160 24.50 -20.13 -12.35
N GLY A 161 24.00 -21.27 -12.86
CA GLY A 161 24.76 -22.51 -13.01
C GLY A 161 24.36 -23.32 -14.24
N GLU A 162 25.26 -23.33 -15.22
CA GLU A 162 25.52 -24.25 -16.36
C GLU A 162 24.42 -24.66 -17.36
N GLU A 163 23.12 -24.55 -17.08
CA GLU A 163 22.06 -24.71 -18.08
C GLU A 163 21.08 -23.53 -18.06
N GLN A 164 21.48 -22.40 -18.67
CA GLN A 164 20.53 -21.38 -19.08
C GLN A 164 19.71 -21.93 -20.24
N ASN A 165 18.48 -22.36 -19.95
CA ASN A 165 17.56 -22.78 -20.98
C ASN A 165 16.80 -21.56 -21.55
N GLU A 166 16.14 -21.75 -22.70
CA GLU A 166 15.40 -20.68 -23.37
C GLU A 166 14.31 -20.05 -22.46
N ALA A 167 13.74 -20.83 -21.54
CA ALA A 167 12.74 -20.33 -20.60
C ALA A 167 13.36 -19.31 -19.62
N ASP A 168 14.51 -19.61 -19.01
CA ASP A 168 15.19 -18.67 -18.11
C ASP A 168 15.54 -17.36 -18.83
N ALA A 169 16.09 -17.46 -20.05
CA ALA A 169 16.40 -16.29 -20.87
C ALA A 169 15.16 -15.45 -21.19
N GLN A 170 14.01 -16.09 -21.42
CA GLN A 170 12.74 -15.37 -21.62
C GLN A 170 12.24 -14.68 -20.34
N LEU A 171 12.37 -15.30 -19.17
CA LEU A 171 11.99 -14.68 -17.89
C LEU A 171 12.92 -13.50 -17.56
N GLU A 172 14.24 -13.65 -17.75
CA GLU A 172 15.21 -12.58 -17.52
C GLU A 172 14.96 -11.36 -18.41
N ARG A 173 14.69 -11.56 -19.71
CA ARG A 173 14.39 -10.48 -20.65
C ARG A 173 13.08 -9.74 -20.33
N ASN A 174 12.12 -10.43 -19.73
CA ASN A 174 10.79 -9.89 -19.41
C ASN A 174 10.60 -9.68 -17.90
N TYR A 175 11.69 -9.63 -17.14
CA TYR A 175 11.68 -9.70 -15.67
C TYR A 175 10.70 -8.70 -15.04
N TYR A 176 10.78 -7.43 -15.45
CA TYR A 176 9.94 -6.36 -14.93
C TYR A 176 8.45 -6.56 -15.25
N VAL A 177 8.13 -7.09 -16.43
CA VAL A 177 6.74 -7.30 -16.85
C VAL A 177 6.14 -8.49 -16.09
N VAL A 178 6.91 -9.56 -15.90
CA VAL A 178 6.52 -10.69 -15.05
C VAL A 178 6.33 -10.24 -13.61
N LEU A 179 7.29 -9.48 -13.05
CA LEU A 179 7.22 -8.96 -11.68
C LEU A 179 5.97 -8.09 -11.46
N LYS A 180 5.65 -7.22 -12.43
CA LYS A 180 4.41 -6.44 -12.40
C LYS A 180 3.18 -7.35 -12.31
N ASP A 181 3.11 -8.36 -13.19
CA ASP A 181 1.98 -9.28 -13.25
C ASP A 181 1.81 -10.08 -11.96
N LEU A 182 2.91 -10.45 -11.27
CA LEU A 182 2.87 -11.19 -10.00
C LEU A 182 2.27 -10.39 -8.83
N PHE A 183 2.20 -9.06 -8.91
CA PHE A 183 1.66 -8.21 -7.86
C PHE A 183 0.29 -7.59 -8.22
N LEU A 184 -0.36 -8.08 -9.27
CA LEU A 184 -1.74 -7.70 -9.57
C LEU A 184 -2.71 -8.46 -8.66
N LEU A 185 -3.72 -7.77 -8.12
CA LEU A 185 -4.69 -8.33 -7.18
C LEU A 185 -5.45 -9.53 -7.78
N GLU A 186 -5.87 -9.43 -9.04
CA GLU A 186 -6.55 -10.52 -9.76
C GLU A 186 -5.60 -11.61 -10.31
N ASN A 187 -4.29 -11.52 -10.00
CA ASN A 187 -3.27 -12.44 -10.52
C ASN A 187 -2.44 -13.05 -9.38
N GLN A 188 -3.09 -13.35 -8.26
CA GLN A 188 -2.47 -13.93 -7.07
C GLN A 188 -2.70 -15.44 -7.00
N ILE A 189 -1.78 -16.12 -6.30
CA ILE A 189 -1.91 -17.51 -5.88
C ILE A 189 -1.93 -17.58 -4.35
N PRO A 190 -2.73 -18.47 -3.72
CA PRO A 190 -2.72 -18.65 -2.28
C PRO A 190 -1.32 -19.03 -1.79
N LEU A 191 -0.84 -18.30 -0.78
CA LEU A 191 0.48 -18.52 -0.19
C LEU A 191 0.63 -19.94 0.38
N LEU A 192 -0.48 -20.55 0.79
CA LEU A 192 -0.55 -21.94 1.23
C LEU A 192 -0.04 -22.94 0.18
N VAL A 193 -0.23 -22.65 -1.12
CA VAL A 193 0.25 -23.52 -2.21
C VAL A 193 1.77 -23.42 -2.34
N LEU A 194 2.31 -22.19 -2.29
CA LEU A 194 3.75 -21.95 -2.32
C LEU A 194 4.45 -22.60 -1.12
N THR A 195 3.88 -22.45 0.07
CA THR A 195 4.44 -23.03 1.30
C THR A 195 4.35 -24.56 1.33
N ALA A 196 3.31 -25.18 0.77
CA ALA A 196 3.23 -26.63 0.62
C ALA A 196 4.39 -27.17 -0.23
N LEU A 197 4.66 -26.56 -1.39
CA LEU A 197 5.80 -26.93 -2.22
C LEU A 197 7.14 -26.71 -1.53
N LEU A 198 7.35 -25.54 -0.92
CA LEU A 198 8.60 -25.21 -0.25
C LEU A 198 8.91 -26.14 0.94
N LYS A 199 7.90 -26.56 1.71
CA LYS A 199 8.06 -27.56 2.78
C LYS A 199 8.50 -28.92 2.24
N SER A 200 8.01 -29.30 1.06
CA SER A 200 8.41 -30.55 0.40
C SER A 200 9.82 -30.46 -0.20
N ILE A 201 10.20 -29.28 -0.70
CA ILE A 201 11.55 -29.00 -1.23
C ILE A 201 12.59 -28.92 -0.11
N PHE A 202 12.26 -28.33 1.04
CA PHE A 202 13.16 -28.14 2.18
C PHE A 202 12.64 -28.82 3.46
N PRO A 203 12.49 -30.16 3.48
CA PRO A 203 11.87 -30.86 4.60
C PRO A 203 12.68 -30.77 5.90
N ALA A 204 14.01 -30.62 5.80
CA ALA A 204 14.90 -30.48 6.95
C ALA A 204 14.97 -29.04 7.50
N GLU A 205 14.61 -28.04 6.70
CA GLU A 205 14.73 -26.62 7.05
C GLU A 205 13.50 -25.82 6.57
N PRO A 206 12.32 -25.99 7.21
CA PRO A 206 11.09 -25.31 6.77
C PRO A 206 11.20 -23.78 6.73
N SER A 207 12.04 -23.18 7.58
CA SER A 207 12.31 -21.73 7.60
C SER A 207 12.93 -21.24 6.30
N LYS A 208 13.72 -22.07 5.61
CA LYS A 208 14.37 -21.71 4.34
C LYS A 208 13.35 -21.36 3.25
N GLY A 209 12.19 -22.02 3.26
CA GLY A 209 11.09 -21.68 2.35
C GLY A 209 10.52 -20.29 2.62
N GLU A 210 10.27 -19.98 3.89
CA GLU A 210 9.79 -18.66 4.31
C GLU A 210 10.83 -17.57 4.00
N ASP A 211 12.11 -17.86 4.21
CA ASP A 211 13.23 -16.95 3.90
C ASP A 211 13.29 -16.63 2.40
N ILE A 212 13.07 -17.60 1.50
CA ILE A 212 13.01 -17.37 0.05
C ILE A 212 11.91 -16.36 -0.30
N ILE A 213 10.70 -16.53 0.26
CA ILE A 213 9.60 -15.60 -0.02
C ILE A 213 9.93 -14.23 0.58
N LYS A 214 10.44 -14.18 1.80
CA LYS A 214 10.83 -12.94 2.49
C LYS A 214 11.87 -12.15 1.70
N GLU A 215 12.97 -12.78 1.30
CA GLU A 215 14.04 -12.17 0.52
C GLU A 215 13.52 -11.64 -0.81
N PHE A 216 12.61 -12.37 -1.47
CA PHE A 216 11.98 -11.91 -2.70
C PHE A 216 11.14 -10.64 -2.47
N ILE A 217 10.32 -10.61 -1.42
CA ILE A 217 9.51 -9.45 -1.06
C ILE A 217 10.41 -8.24 -0.73
N GLU A 218 11.50 -8.44 0.00
CA GLU A 218 12.49 -7.41 0.35
C GLU A 218 13.25 -6.81 -0.86
N LEU A 219 13.51 -7.60 -1.90
CA LEU A 219 14.14 -7.12 -3.14
C LEU A 219 13.28 -6.07 -3.85
N TYR A 220 11.96 -6.15 -3.70
CA TYR A 220 10.98 -5.37 -4.45
C TYR A 220 10.21 -4.35 -3.61
N THR A 221 10.59 -4.15 -2.36
CA THR A 221 10.04 -3.09 -1.53
C THR A 221 10.37 -1.72 -2.12
N ILE A 222 9.34 -0.88 -2.26
CA ILE A 222 9.46 0.50 -2.77
C ILE A 222 9.97 1.49 -1.71
N VAL A 223 10.11 1.06 -0.46
CA VAL A 223 10.59 1.87 0.66
C VAL A 223 12.10 1.69 0.84
N SER A 224 12.80 2.72 1.32
CA SER A 224 14.23 2.65 1.66
C SER A 224 14.53 3.31 3.01
N PRO A 225 14.68 2.55 4.13
CA PRO A 225 14.95 3.14 5.44
C PRO A 225 16.29 3.92 5.47
N MET A 226 16.32 4.97 6.30
CA MET A 226 17.45 5.91 6.36
C MET A 226 18.70 5.23 6.92
N GLY A 227 19.74 5.07 6.08
CA GLY A 227 21.01 4.39 6.42
C GLY A 227 21.58 3.55 5.28
N ASN A 228 20.73 3.11 4.35
CA ASN A 228 21.14 2.34 3.18
C ASN A 228 21.28 3.26 1.96
N SER A 229 22.43 3.93 1.84
CA SER A 229 22.81 4.79 0.69
C SER A 229 23.07 4.02 -0.62
N GLN A 230 22.25 3.01 -0.87
CA GLN A 230 22.15 2.03 -1.95
C GLN A 230 21.59 0.81 -1.21
N SER A 231 20.36 0.42 -1.53
CA SER A 231 19.68 -0.76 -0.95
C SER A 231 20.71 -1.87 -0.73
N ASN A 232 20.84 -2.37 0.50
CA ASN A 232 21.68 -3.53 0.78
C ASN A 232 21.31 -4.67 -0.17
N ALA A 233 20.04 -4.83 -0.56
CA ALA A 233 19.61 -5.79 -1.55
C ALA A 233 20.15 -5.49 -2.97
N VAL A 234 20.23 -4.22 -3.41
CA VAL A 234 20.84 -3.83 -4.70
C VAL A 234 22.36 -3.94 -4.67
N LYS A 235 23.02 -3.61 -3.55
CA LYS A 235 24.46 -3.84 -3.34
C LYS A 235 24.79 -5.32 -3.28
N ILE A 236 23.97 -6.12 -2.59
CA ILE A 236 24.06 -7.58 -2.51
C ILE A 236 23.80 -8.19 -3.89
N PHE A 237 22.79 -7.70 -4.62
CA PHE A 237 22.48 -8.12 -5.99
C PHE A 237 23.64 -7.80 -6.95
N LEU A 238 24.17 -6.58 -6.93
CA LEU A 238 25.31 -6.18 -7.76
C LEU A 238 26.61 -6.87 -7.34
N ALA A 239 26.86 -7.05 -6.03
CA ALA A 239 28.03 -7.76 -5.52
C ALA A 239 27.97 -9.27 -5.86
N ARG A 240 26.77 -9.89 -5.79
CA ARG A 240 26.56 -11.29 -6.18
C ARG A 240 26.65 -11.47 -7.71
N MET A 241 26.09 -10.55 -8.50
CA MET A 241 26.23 -10.54 -9.97
C MET A 241 27.70 -10.39 -10.41
N MET A 242 28.51 -9.65 -9.65
CA MET A 242 29.95 -9.45 -9.89
C MET A 242 30.87 -10.43 -9.14
N GLY A 243 30.34 -11.47 -8.47
CA GLY A 243 31.14 -12.51 -7.80
C GLY A 243 31.93 -12.06 -6.56
N CYS A 244 31.55 -10.95 -5.92
CA CYS A 244 32.24 -10.41 -4.75
C CYS A 244 31.54 -10.83 -3.43
N SER A 245 32.28 -11.47 -2.53
CA SER A 245 31.80 -11.81 -1.18
C SER A 245 31.63 -10.56 -0.32
N SER A 246 30.39 -10.18 -0.02
CA SER A 246 30.10 -9.21 1.03
C SER A 246 30.16 -9.90 2.39
N LYS A 247 30.91 -9.32 3.34
CA LYS A 247 30.89 -9.77 4.74
C LYS A 247 29.46 -9.62 5.29
N ARG A 248 28.96 -10.68 5.94
CA ARG A 248 27.70 -10.67 6.69
C ARG A 248 27.90 -9.81 7.94
N ASP A 249 27.45 -8.56 7.90
CA ASP A 249 27.22 -7.81 9.14
C ASP A 249 25.96 -8.35 9.82
N GLN A 250 25.92 -8.24 11.16
CA GLN A 250 24.90 -8.84 12.02
C GLN A 250 23.48 -8.50 11.56
N GLU A 251 22.67 -9.55 11.44
CA GLU A 251 21.32 -9.55 10.92
C GLU A 251 20.38 -8.75 11.85
N PRO A 252 19.73 -7.67 11.37
CA PRO A 252 18.74 -6.98 12.18
C PRO A 252 17.55 -7.92 12.43
N LYS A 253 17.07 -7.99 13.68
CA LYS A 253 15.83 -8.70 14.03
C LYS A 253 14.62 -7.93 13.48
N ILE A 254 14.27 -8.24 12.24
CA ILE A 254 13.13 -7.72 11.47
C ILE A 254 11.81 -8.25 12.08
N PRO A 255 10.68 -7.51 11.99
CA PRO A 255 9.36 -8.04 12.37
C PRO A 255 9.09 -9.40 11.71
N LYS A 256 8.56 -10.37 12.47
CA LYS A 256 8.17 -11.67 11.92
C LYS A 256 6.98 -11.45 10.99
N LEU A 257 7.20 -11.61 9.68
CA LEU A 257 6.11 -11.68 8.71
C LEU A 257 5.29 -12.94 9.01
N ASP A 258 3.99 -12.79 9.25
CA ASP A 258 3.12 -13.91 9.60
C ASP A 258 2.72 -14.69 8.33
N PHE A 259 3.60 -15.59 7.91
CA PHE A 259 3.36 -16.48 6.76
C PHE A 259 2.19 -17.44 6.98
N VAL A 260 1.82 -17.72 8.23
CA VAL A 260 0.76 -18.68 8.56
C VAL A 260 -0.62 -18.11 8.26
N ARG A 261 -0.79 -16.78 8.39
CA ARG A 261 -2.08 -16.09 8.15
C ARG A 261 -2.14 -15.31 6.85
N SER A 262 -1.01 -15.14 6.16
CA SER A 262 -0.94 -14.33 4.95
C SER A 262 -1.59 -15.04 3.75
N PRO A 263 -2.54 -14.41 3.04
CA PRO A 263 -3.28 -15.06 1.98
C PRO A 263 -2.51 -15.20 0.67
N HIS A 264 -1.68 -14.21 0.30
CA HIS A 264 -0.97 -14.15 -0.99
C HIS A 264 0.18 -13.11 -0.96
N LEU A 265 0.96 -13.02 -2.04
CA LEU A 265 2.16 -12.17 -2.13
C LEU A 265 1.86 -10.67 -1.99
N LEU A 266 0.79 -10.18 -2.63
CA LEU A 266 0.40 -8.78 -2.53
C LEU A 266 0.07 -8.36 -1.07
N HIS A 267 -0.49 -9.25 -0.26
CA HIS A 267 -0.69 -9.00 1.17
C HIS A 267 0.64 -8.91 1.94
N LEU A 268 1.62 -9.76 1.61
CA LEU A 268 2.96 -9.68 2.22
C LEU A 268 3.65 -8.34 1.93
N ILE A 269 3.56 -7.84 0.68
CA ILE A 269 4.07 -6.51 0.33
C ILE A 269 3.38 -5.45 1.18
N ARG A 270 2.04 -5.52 1.29
CA ARG A 270 1.27 -4.58 2.09
C ARG A 270 1.76 -4.54 3.53
N GLU A 271 1.85 -5.70 4.19
CA GLU A 271 2.31 -5.81 5.57
C GLU A 271 3.71 -5.22 5.75
N GLN A 272 4.60 -5.47 4.81
CA GLN A 272 5.94 -4.88 4.83
C GLN A 272 5.94 -3.36 4.71
N LEU A 273 5.04 -2.78 3.91
CA LEU A 273 4.92 -1.33 3.74
C LEU A 273 4.30 -0.64 4.95
N ILE A 274 3.49 -1.33 5.76
CA ILE A 274 2.81 -0.71 6.91
C ILE A 274 3.46 -1.03 8.25
N GLN A 275 4.23 -2.11 8.37
CA GLN A 275 4.90 -2.45 9.62
C GLN A 275 6.22 -1.68 9.77
N PRO A 276 6.48 -1.02 10.91
CA PRO A 276 7.75 -0.35 11.14
C PRO A 276 8.87 -1.40 11.24
N VAL A 277 9.85 -1.33 10.34
CA VAL A 277 11.10 -2.07 10.51
C VAL A 277 11.86 -1.40 11.65
N MET A 278 11.80 -1.99 12.85
CA MET A 278 12.61 -1.56 13.99
C MET A 278 14.09 -1.84 13.69
N HIS A 279 14.79 -0.85 13.13
CA HIS A 279 16.22 -0.75 13.37
C HIS A 279 16.40 -0.31 14.83
N GLU A 280 17.23 -1.02 15.60
CA GLU A 280 17.52 -0.69 16.99
C GLU A 280 18.03 0.75 17.13
N ILE A 281 17.13 1.69 17.39
CA ILE A 281 17.41 2.91 18.13
C ILE A 281 16.84 2.67 19.52
N ARG A 282 17.64 1.99 20.34
CA ARG A 282 17.42 1.93 21.79
C ARG A 282 17.43 3.38 22.27
N ASN A 283 16.26 3.85 22.72
CA ASN A 283 15.89 5.19 23.20
C ASN A 283 14.93 5.92 22.25
N LEU A 284 13.64 5.57 22.29
CA LEU A 284 12.47 6.47 22.17
C LEU A 284 11.11 5.72 22.21
N THR A 285 11.05 4.47 22.68
CA THR A 285 9.78 3.75 22.90
C THR A 285 9.19 4.05 24.27
N THR A 286 8.53 5.20 24.37
CA THR A 286 7.37 5.44 25.24
C THR A 286 6.49 6.42 24.49
N PHE A 287 5.16 6.24 24.54
CA PHE A 287 4.11 7.00 23.81
C PHE A 287 3.47 6.35 22.56
N PHE A 288 3.31 5.02 22.53
CA PHE A 288 2.17 4.42 21.82
C PHE A 288 1.12 4.00 22.84
N VAL A 289 0.27 4.94 23.23
CA VAL A 289 -1.04 4.66 23.81
C VAL A 289 -2.04 5.42 22.94
N GLU A 290 -2.74 4.71 22.08
CA GLU A 290 -3.89 5.23 21.35
C GLU A 290 -4.97 5.60 22.37
N SER A 291 -5.18 6.89 22.59
CA SER A 291 -6.33 7.39 23.31
C SER A 291 -7.45 7.67 22.31
N LYS A 292 -8.58 6.96 22.46
CA LYS A 292 -9.86 7.32 21.84
C LYS A 292 -10.21 8.75 22.25
N SER A 293 -10.03 9.71 21.35
CA SER A 293 -10.55 11.06 21.54
C SER A 293 -11.65 11.34 20.53
N ASN A 294 -12.77 11.84 21.07
CA ASN A 294 -13.96 12.25 20.32
C ASN A 294 -13.60 13.46 19.44
N LEU A 295 -13.23 13.21 18.18
CA LEU A 295 -13.01 14.25 17.19
C LEU A 295 -14.35 14.58 16.52
N ARG A 296 -14.83 15.79 16.79
CA ARG A 296 -15.98 16.43 16.14
C ARG A 296 -15.70 16.49 14.64
N GLU A 297 -16.62 15.97 13.83
CA GLU A 297 -16.62 16.07 12.37
C GLU A 297 -16.36 17.52 11.96
N SER A 298 -15.13 17.79 11.53
CA SER A 298 -14.76 19.00 10.82
C SER A 298 -14.44 18.56 9.41
N ASN A 299 -15.01 19.27 8.44
CA ASN A 299 -15.06 18.94 7.02
C ASN A 299 -13.79 18.22 6.53
N ILE A 300 -13.97 16.96 6.14
CA ILE A 300 -12.94 15.93 5.90
C ILE A 300 -11.97 16.29 4.75
N ARG A 301 -12.22 17.39 4.03
CA ARG A 301 -11.51 17.83 2.82
C ARG A 301 -10.44 18.92 3.03
N GLU A 302 -9.89 19.09 4.23
CA GLU A 302 -8.69 19.93 4.39
C GLU A 302 -7.45 19.17 3.87
N SER A 303 -7.26 19.14 2.55
CA SER A 303 -6.04 18.63 1.90
C SER A 303 -4.80 19.18 2.63
N TYR A 304 -3.73 18.40 2.71
CA TYR A 304 -2.45 18.98 3.10
C TYR A 304 -2.10 20.09 2.11
N ARG A 305 -1.41 21.13 2.57
CA ARG A 305 -0.81 22.08 1.62
C ARG A 305 0.35 21.40 0.91
N SER A 306 0.67 21.84 -0.31
CA SER A 306 1.81 21.31 -1.07
C SER A 306 3.13 21.51 -0.31
N VAL A 307 4.18 20.80 -0.72
CA VAL A 307 5.52 20.93 -0.13
C VAL A 307 6.03 22.36 -0.21
N THR A 308 5.83 23.07 -1.32
CA THR A 308 6.21 24.48 -1.47
C THR A 308 5.47 25.39 -0.49
N ASP A 309 4.17 25.16 -0.28
CA ASP A 309 3.35 25.94 0.63
C ASP A 309 3.74 25.70 2.09
N LEU A 310 3.90 24.43 2.47
CA LEU A 310 4.33 24.05 3.82
C LEU A 310 5.73 24.59 4.11
N LYS A 311 6.64 24.55 3.13
CA LYS A 311 7.98 25.14 3.25
C LYS A 311 7.92 26.65 3.47
N SER A 312 7.03 27.35 2.76
CA SER A 312 6.81 28.79 2.94
C SER A 312 6.23 29.11 4.33
N ALA A 313 5.45 28.20 4.91
CA ALA A 313 4.98 28.27 6.29
C ALA A 313 6.02 27.87 7.35
N GLY A 314 7.29 27.64 6.96
CA GLY A 314 8.36 27.26 7.88
C GLY A 314 8.36 25.79 8.28
N ILE A 315 7.72 24.90 7.52
CA ILE A 315 7.73 23.45 7.75
C ILE A 315 8.78 22.78 6.86
N TYR A 316 9.67 22.00 7.49
CA TYR A 316 10.75 21.29 6.82
C TYR A 316 10.50 19.78 6.83
N PHE A 317 11.01 19.11 5.79
CA PHE A 317 10.78 17.69 5.56
C PHE A 317 12.03 16.86 5.86
N ILE A 318 11.85 15.73 6.55
CA ILE A 318 12.90 14.76 6.87
C ILE A 318 12.37 13.34 6.58
N PRO A 319 13.18 12.42 6.01
CA PRO A 319 12.76 11.04 5.82
C PRO A 319 12.61 10.30 7.15
N SER A 320 11.56 9.48 7.26
CA SER A 320 11.38 8.56 8.38
C SER A 320 12.47 7.47 8.38
N PRO A 321 12.92 7.04 9.57
CA PRO A 321 13.91 5.98 9.70
C PRO A 321 13.34 4.57 9.46
N THR A 322 12.04 4.36 9.70
CA THR A 322 11.42 3.01 9.66
C THR A 322 11.00 2.60 8.25
N GLY A 323 10.72 3.58 7.39
CA GLY A 323 10.19 3.34 6.05
C GLY A 323 8.72 2.89 6.00
N SER A 324 8.08 2.66 7.14
CA SER A 324 6.66 2.28 7.17
C SER A 324 5.78 3.45 6.74
N PHE A 325 4.82 3.21 5.85
CA PHE A 325 3.80 4.19 5.44
C PHE A 325 3.00 4.75 6.62
N THR A 326 2.99 4.09 7.78
CA THR A 326 2.31 4.60 8.98
C THR A 326 3.13 5.64 9.74
N ASP A 327 4.45 5.74 9.48
CA ASP A 327 5.38 6.58 10.23
C ASP A 327 5.46 8.02 9.68
N VAL A 328 4.33 8.71 9.78
CA VAL A 328 4.21 10.14 9.44
C VAL A 328 4.00 10.92 10.73
N THR A 329 4.96 11.77 11.07
CA THR A 329 4.91 12.54 12.33
C THR A 329 5.25 14.00 12.09
N PHE A 330 4.56 14.88 12.83
CA PHE A 330 4.86 16.31 12.82
C PHE A 330 5.29 16.76 14.20
N LYS A 331 6.40 17.52 14.25
CA LYS A 331 6.90 18.16 15.47
C LYS A 331 7.01 19.66 15.23
N SER A 332 6.16 20.43 15.89
CA SER A 332 6.33 21.89 15.94
C SER A 332 7.49 22.25 16.86
N ARG A 333 8.34 23.16 16.43
CA ARG A 333 9.29 23.88 17.28
C ARG A 333 8.86 25.35 17.38
N HIS A 334 9.61 26.16 18.14
CA HIS A 334 9.24 27.55 18.44
C HIS A 334 8.99 28.43 17.19
N ILE A 335 9.65 28.16 16.06
CA ILE A 335 9.57 29.01 14.87
C ILE A 335 9.45 28.22 13.55
N PHE A 336 9.56 26.90 13.59
CA PHE A 336 9.48 26.05 12.41
C PHE A 336 8.88 24.69 12.76
N GLY A 337 8.34 24.00 11.77
CA GLY A 337 7.84 22.63 11.89
C GLY A 337 8.80 21.62 11.26
N ILE A 338 8.79 20.39 11.75
CA ILE A 338 9.43 19.25 11.08
C ILE A 338 8.36 18.21 10.79
N LEU A 339 8.16 17.92 9.52
CA LEU A 339 7.33 16.82 9.04
C LEU A 339 8.22 15.65 8.62
N THR A 340 8.07 14.54 9.32
CA THR A 340 8.77 13.28 9.03
C THR A 340 7.87 12.42 8.16
N ILE A 341 8.37 11.97 7.01
CA ILE A 341 7.60 11.19 6.03
C ILE A 341 8.40 9.96 5.57
N PRO A 342 7.77 8.79 5.42
CA PRO A 342 8.39 7.59 4.87
C PRO A 342 8.99 7.81 3.47
N PRO A 343 10.27 7.49 3.25
CA PRO A 343 10.89 7.60 1.94
C PRO A 343 10.39 6.53 0.97
N ILE A 344 10.13 6.91 -0.28
CA ILE A 344 9.64 6.03 -1.34
C ILE A 344 10.48 6.19 -2.62
N LYS A 345 10.79 5.04 -3.22
CA LYS A 345 11.40 4.89 -4.54
C LYS A 345 10.28 4.68 -5.57
N VAL A 346 10.29 5.53 -6.59
CA VAL A 346 9.27 5.54 -7.64
C VAL A 346 9.89 5.07 -8.96
N ASP A 347 9.37 3.98 -9.51
CA ASP A 347 9.69 3.44 -10.83
C ASP A 347 8.43 3.01 -11.57
N HIS A 348 8.59 2.35 -12.72
CA HIS A 348 7.48 1.92 -13.58
C HIS A 348 6.55 0.87 -12.93
N LEU A 349 6.96 0.22 -11.82
CA LEU A 349 6.15 -0.73 -11.07
C LEU A 349 5.35 -0.07 -9.95
N THR A 350 5.72 1.14 -9.53
CA THR A 350 5.10 1.82 -8.40
C THR A 350 3.61 2.08 -8.63
N LYS A 351 3.24 2.57 -9.83
CA LYS A 351 1.83 2.81 -10.19
C LYS A 351 0.96 1.54 -10.09
N PRO A 352 1.24 0.46 -10.85
CA PRO A 352 0.42 -0.74 -10.78
C PRO A 352 0.42 -1.36 -9.38
N LEU A 353 1.55 -1.36 -8.67
CA LEU A 353 1.61 -1.90 -7.31
C LEU A 353 0.71 -1.14 -6.35
N LEU A 354 0.84 0.19 -6.26
CA LEU A 354 0.06 1.02 -5.33
C LEU A 354 -1.44 0.95 -5.62
N LEU A 355 -1.84 0.95 -6.91
CA LEU A 355 -3.25 0.83 -7.29
C LEU A 355 -3.84 -0.54 -6.94
N ASN A 356 -3.09 -1.64 -7.10
CA ASN A 356 -3.56 -2.97 -6.70
C ASN A 356 -3.61 -3.13 -5.18
N LEU A 357 -2.68 -2.52 -4.43
CA LEU A 357 -2.75 -2.46 -2.98
C LEU A 357 -3.96 -1.64 -2.48
N ALA A 358 -4.22 -0.48 -3.10
CA ALA A 358 -5.41 0.31 -2.78
C ALA A 358 -6.71 -0.44 -3.14
N ALA A 359 -6.73 -1.12 -4.29
CA ALA A 359 -7.86 -1.97 -4.66
C ALA A 359 -8.09 -3.10 -3.64
N TYR A 360 -7.01 -3.69 -3.14
CA TYR A 360 -7.07 -4.73 -2.11
C TYR A 360 -7.64 -4.21 -0.78
N GLU A 361 -7.31 -2.98 -0.37
CA GLU A 361 -7.92 -2.34 0.81
C GLU A 361 -9.40 -1.98 0.60
N MET A 362 -9.83 -1.78 -0.65
CA MET A 362 -11.21 -1.48 -1.01
C MET A 362 -12.09 -2.73 -1.22
N CYS A 363 -11.51 -3.93 -1.18
CA CYS A 363 -12.29 -5.16 -1.29
C CYS A 363 -13.12 -5.42 -0.02
N PRO A 364 -14.33 -6.01 -0.13
CA PRO A 364 -15.22 -6.26 1.01
C PRO A 364 -14.59 -7.09 2.14
N HIS A 365 -13.70 -8.02 1.80
CA HIS A 365 -12.99 -8.87 2.77
C HIS A 365 -11.50 -8.53 2.88
N GLY A 366 -11.09 -7.40 2.29
CA GLY A 366 -9.76 -6.87 2.38
C GLY A 366 -9.46 -6.21 3.73
N PRO A 367 -8.23 -5.70 3.93
CA PRO A 367 -7.84 -4.97 5.13
C PRO A 367 -8.61 -3.65 5.26
N SER A 368 -9.20 -3.39 6.43
CA SER A 368 -10.12 -2.26 6.64
C SER A 368 -9.50 -0.96 7.17
N ASP A 369 -8.18 -0.86 7.25
CA ASP A 369 -7.48 0.30 7.83
C ASP A 369 -6.92 1.29 6.80
N PHE A 370 -7.10 1.03 5.50
CA PHE A 370 -6.78 1.92 4.36
C PHE A 370 -5.41 2.62 4.44
N ARG A 371 -4.40 1.96 5.03
CA ARG A 371 -3.08 2.56 5.29
C ARG A 371 -2.33 2.90 4.01
N ILE A 372 -2.40 2.04 2.99
CA ILE A 372 -1.76 2.30 1.69
C ILE A 372 -2.47 3.46 0.99
N THR A 373 -3.80 3.39 0.92
CA THR A 373 -4.66 4.42 0.33
C THR A 373 -4.43 5.79 0.97
N SER A 374 -4.33 5.83 2.30
CA SER A 374 -4.06 7.05 3.05
C SER A 374 -2.69 7.65 2.76
N TYR A 375 -1.66 6.80 2.59
CA TYR A 375 -0.32 7.26 2.20
C TYR A 375 -0.33 7.81 0.77
N ILE A 376 -1.01 7.17 -0.18
CA ILE A 376 -1.15 7.67 -1.56
C ILE A 376 -1.77 9.07 -1.55
N CYS A 377 -2.87 9.26 -0.82
CA CYS A 377 -3.56 10.56 -0.73
C CYS A 377 -2.70 11.63 -0.01
N LEU A 378 -1.90 11.24 0.98
CA LEU A 378 -0.93 12.13 1.62
C LEU A 378 0.12 12.61 0.60
N MET A 379 0.68 11.69 -0.20
CA MET A 379 1.70 12.03 -1.18
C MET A 379 1.15 12.94 -2.30
N ASP A 380 -0.06 12.68 -2.77
CA ASP A 380 -0.80 13.57 -3.68
C ASP A 380 -1.01 14.97 -3.10
N SER A 381 -1.50 15.07 -1.85
CA SER A 381 -1.70 16.38 -1.22
C SER A 381 -0.39 17.17 -1.02
N LEU A 382 0.75 16.48 -0.90
CA LEU A 382 2.06 17.09 -0.75
C LEU A 382 2.72 17.44 -2.09
N ILE A 383 2.38 16.74 -3.17
CA ILE A 383 3.02 16.85 -4.48
C ILE A 383 1.99 17.38 -5.46
N ASP A 384 1.91 18.70 -5.60
CA ASP A 384 1.05 19.29 -6.62
C ASP A 384 1.84 19.43 -7.93
N HIS A 385 3.11 19.88 -7.86
CA HIS A 385 3.92 20.24 -9.03
C HIS A 385 5.35 19.66 -8.96
N ALA A 386 6.11 19.79 -10.06
CA ALA A 386 7.49 19.29 -10.15
C ALA A 386 8.45 19.90 -9.10
N ASP A 387 8.19 21.13 -8.64
CA ASP A 387 9.00 21.77 -7.60
C ASP A 387 8.84 21.08 -6.22
N ASP A 388 7.65 20.54 -5.92
CA ASP A 388 7.41 19.74 -4.71
C ASP A 388 8.23 18.45 -4.76
N VAL A 389 8.21 17.77 -5.92
CA VAL A 389 9.02 16.57 -6.18
C VAL A 389 10.50 16.89 -5.99
N LYS A 390 10.98 17.99 -6.58
CA LYS A 390 12.37 18.41 -6.51
C LYS A 390 12.83 18.63 -5.07
N GLU A 391 12.01 19.24 -4.22
CA GLU A 391 12.33 19.42 -2.81
C GLU A 391 12.35 18.10 -2.03
N LEU A 392 11.35 17.24 -2.21
CA LEU A 392 11.32 15.93 -1.55
C LEU A 392 12.49 15.03 -2.00
N ARG A 393 12.91 15.12 -3.27
CA ARG A 393 14.13 14.47 -3.78
C ARG A 393 15.38 14.99 -3.12
N LYS A 394 15.51 16.31 -2.96
CA LYS A 394 16.65 16.95 -2.25
C LYS A 394 16.76 16.46 -0.80
N LYS A 395 15.61 16.15 -0.17
CA LYS A 395 15.54 15.58 1.18
C LYS A 395 15.64 14.05 1.24
N ARG A 396 15.80 13.38 0.08
CA ARG A 396 15.84 11.92 -0.05
C ARG A 396 14.57 11.21 0.45
N ILE A 397 13.44 11.91 0.44
CA ILE A 397 12.11 11.33 0.69
C ILE A 397 11.60 10.68 -0.59
N LEU A 398 11.87 11.28 -1.75
CA LEU A 398 11.56 10.70 -3.06
C LEU A 398 12.84 10.27 -3.78
N ILE A 399 12.84 9.05 -4.30
CA ILE A 399 13.86 8.55 -5.22
C ILE A 399 13.20 8.33 -6.59
N ASN A 400 13.36 9.30 -7.48
CA ASN A 400 12.79 9.26 -8.82
C ASN A 400 13.63 8.36 -9.75
N LYS A 401 13.05 7.26 -10.24
CA LYS A 401 13.58 6.42 -11.33
C LYS A 401 12.63 6.38 -12.55
N LEU A 402 11.60 7.20 -12.57
CA LEU A 402 10.61 7.29 -13.65
C LEU A 402 11.10 8.19 -14.79
N GLY A 403 11.95 9.17 -14.49
CA GLY A 403 12.55 10.06 -15.47
C GLY A 403 12.55 11.51 -15.01
N SER A 404 11.45 12.23 -15.26
CA SER A 404 11.31 13.65 -14.92
C SER A 404 10.48 13.86 -13.64
N ASP A 405 10.59 15.05 -13.06
CA ASP A 405 9.87 15.40 -11.82
C ASP A 405 8.40 15.72 -12.12
N GLU A 406 8.10 16.24 -13.31
CA GLU A 406 6.75 16.47 -13.82
C GLU A 406 5.96 15.17 -13.93
N HIS A 407 6.53 14.15 -14.60
CA HIS A 407 5.90 12.84 -14.73
C HIS A 407 5.63 12.18 -13.37
N LEU A 408 6.47 12.45 -12.37
CA LEU A 408 6.29 11.91 -11.02
C LEU A 408 5.19 12.64 -10.26
N ALA A 409 5.04 13.96 -10.42
CA ALA A 409 3.92 14.71 -9.87
C ALA A 409 2.60 14.27 -10.50
N GLU A 410 2.55 14.19 -11.84
CA GLU A 410 1.39 13.68 -12.58
C GLU A 410 1.00 12.27 -12.13
N LEU A 411 1.98 11.40 -11.85
CA LEU A 411 1.71 10.06 -11.36
C LEU A 411 0.93 10.06 -10.04
N PHE A 412 1.39 10.82 -9.02
CA PHE A 412 0.73 10.85 -7.71
C PHE A 412 -0.67 11.46 -7.80
N ASN A 413 -0.80 12.56 -8.56
CA ASN A 413 -2.09 13.20 -8.84
C ASN A 413 -3.05 12.23 -9.54
N GLU A 414 -2.56 11.46 -10.52
CA GLU A 414 -3.38 10.50 -11.24
C GLU A 414 -3.89 9.36 -10.35
N ILE A 415 -3.03 8.76 -9.52
CA ILE A 415 -3.40 7.59 -8.71
C ILE A 415 -4.31 7.94 -7.53
N ALA A 416 -4.24 9.16 -7.00
CA ALA A 416 -5.02 9.58 -5.83
C ALA A 416 -6.39 10.16 -6.16
N ASN A 417 -6.62 10.67 -7.38
CA ASN A 417 -7.87 11.32 -7.83
C ASN A 417 -9.18 10.61 -7.44
N ASP A 418 -9.11 9.31 -7.30
CA ASP A 418 -10.22 8.40 -7.16
C ASP A 418 -10.26 7.71 -5.78
N LEU A 419 -9.31 8.02 -4.91
CA LEU A 419 -9.12 7.37 -3.62
C LEU A 419 -9.60 8.25 -2.48
N GLU A 420 -10.11 7.62 -1.43
CA GLU A 420 -10.49 8.29 -0.20
C GLU A 420 -9.61 7.75 0.95
N PRO A 421 -8.86 8.61 1.66
CA PRO A 421 -8.05 8.17 2.78
C PRO A 421 -8.91 7.85 4.01
N ASP A 422 -8.39 7.03 4.93
CA ASP A 422 -9.00 6.90 6.27
C ASP A 422 -8.91 8.26 6.98
N PRO A 423 -10.02 8.87 7.41
CA PRO A 423 -10.01 10.15 8.13
C PRO A 423 -9.14 10.15 9.40
N ARG A 424 -8.88 8.98 9.97
CA ARG A 424 -8.04 8.79 11.17
C ARG A 424 -6.55 8.72 10.83
N ALA A 425 -6.20 8.40 9.59
CA ALA A 425 -4.82 8.30 9.17
C ALA A 425 -4.11 9.65 9.34
N TYR A 426 -2.98 9.62 10.04
CA TYR A 426 -2.14 10.79 10.30
C TYR A 426 -2.87 11.98 10.97
N ALA A 427 -4.04 11.76 11.60
CA ALA A 427 -4.88 12.82 12.14
C ALA A 427 -4.12 13.74 13.12
N HIS A 428 -3.23 13.16 13.93
CA HIS A 428 -2.36 13.93 14.84
C HIS A 428 -1.37 14.84 14.08
N ALA A 429 -0.72 14.32 13.04
CA ALA A 429 0.20 15.12 12.22
C ALA A 429 -0.56 16.23 11.50
N ARG A 430 -1.70 15.92 10.87
CA ARG A 430 -2.58 16.87 10.18
C ARG A 430 -3.05 18.00 11.10
N SER A 431 -3.58 17.65 12.27
CA SER A 431 -4.05 18.63 13.27
C SER A 431 -2.94 19.56 13.74
N ASN A 432 -1.72 19.04 13.95
CA ASN A 432 -0.62 19.87 14.41
C ASN A 432 -0.03 20.75 13.30
N ILE A 433 -0.03 20.29 12.04
CA ILE A 433 0.33 21.12 10.88
C ILE A 433 -0.67 22.28 10.75
N ASP A 434 -1.96 22.00 10.84
CA ASP A 434 -3.01 23.02 10.77
C ASP A 434 -2.86 24.07 11.89
N LYS A 435 -2.63 23.64 13.14
CA LYS A 435 -2.32 24.55 14.26
C LYS A 435 -1.08 25.40 13.99
N HIS A 436 -0.02 24.81 13.44
CA HIS A 436 1.21 25.53 13.09
C HIS A 436 0.95 26.61 12.03
N CYS A 437 0.20 26.25 10.97
CA CYS A 437 -0.13 27.16 9.88
C CYS A 437 -1.14 28.24 10.28
N LYS A 438 -2.02 28.00 11.26
CA LYS A 438 -2.95 29.03 11.77
C LYS A 438 -2.27 30.08 12.66
N ASN A 439 -1.11 29.76 13.24
CA ASN A 439 -0.38 30.71 14.07
C ASN A 439 0.41 31.71 13.21
N LYS A 440 -0.18 32.89 12.98
CA LYS A 440 0.42 33.98 12.19
C LYS A 440 1.82 34.40 12.66
N GLY A 441 2.17 34.19 13.93
CA GLY A 441 3.49 34.48 14.46
C GLY A 441 4.59 33.57 13.90
N HIS A 442 4.29 32.28 13.66
CA HIS A 442 5.25 31.36 13.04
C HIS A 442 5.45 31.67 11.57
N ILE A 443 4.37 31.97 10.84
CA ILE A 443 4.44 32.36 9.42
C ILE A 443 5.25 33.65 9.25
N TRP A 444 4.89 34.72 9.97
CA TRP A 444 5.59 36.00 9.88
C TRP A 444 7.08 35.88 10.23
N MET A 445 7.41 35.07 11.24
CA MET A 445 8.81 34.83 11.60
C MET A 445 9.55 34.00 10.55
N ALA A 446 8.93 32.97 9.98
CA ALA A 446 9.52 32.18 8.90
C ALA A 446 9.79 33.05 7.67
N GLU A 447 8.83 33.89 7.27
CA GLU A 447 8.99 34.88 6.20
C GLU A 447 10.11 35.89 6.52
N TRP A 448 10.15 36.40 7.75
CA TRP A 448 11.18 37.35 8.20
C TRP A 448 12.59 36.74 8.17
N ILE A 449 12.75 35.52 8.68
CA ILE A 449 14.03 34.79 8.63
C ILE A 449 14.42 34.54 7.16
N HIS A 450 13.50 34.05 6.33
CA HIS A 450 13.80 33.76 4.93
C HIS A 450 14.18 35.03 4.15
N LYS A 451 13.54 36.16 4.44
CA LYS A 451 13.78 37.44 3.74
C LYS A 451 15.02 38.19 4.23
N HIS A 452 15.31 38.16 5.52
CA HIS A 452 16.38 38.98 6.12
C HIS A 452 17.64 38.19 6.50
N PHE A 453 17.55 36.88 6.71
CA PHE A 453 18.66 36.02 7.17
C PHE A 453 19.07 34.97 6.13
N SER A 454 18.79 35.21 4.85
CA SER A 454 19.18 34.32 3.74
C SER A 454 20.68 34.32 3.46
N SER A 455 21.43 35.30 3.99
CA SER A 455 22.89 35.43 3.84
C SER A 455 23.56 35.41 5.22
N PRO A 456 24.65 34.66 5.41
CA PRO A 456 25.41 34.68 6.67
C PRO A 456 25.85 36.09 7.11
N TRP A 457 26.10 36.98 6.15
CA TRP A 457 26.52 38.35 6.41
C TRP A 457 25.42 39.23 6.98
N THR A 458 24.15 39.01 6.60
CA THR A 458 23.04 39.79 7.17
C THR A 458 22.78 39.38 8.62
N ILE A 459 23.07 38.13 8.98
CA ILE A 459 23.03 37.66 10.38
C ILE A 459 24.09 38.38 11.22
N LEU A 460 25.33 38.43 10.74
CA LEU A 460 26.43 39.11 11.44
C LEU A 460 26.18 40.60 11.59
N ALA A 461 25.67 41.26 10.54
CA ALA A 461 25.31 42.68 10.60
C ALA A 461 24.19 42.95 11.62
N PHE A 462 23.18 42.09 11.67
CA PHE A 462 22.11 42.19 12.66
C PHE A 462 22.62 41.99 14.09
N LEU A 463 23.43 40.97 14.34
CA LEU A 463 24.06 40.74 15.65
C LEU A 463 24.95 41.90 16.08
N GLY A 464 25.72 42.47 15.15
CA GLY A 464 26.52 43.67 15.39
C GLY A 464 25.67 44.86 15.80
N ALA A 465 24.56 45.12 15.10
CA ALA A 465 23.63 46.21 15.43
C ALA A 465 22.99 46.02 16.81
N VAL A 466 22.56 44.80 17.15
CA VAL A 466 22.02 44.46 18.49
C VAL A 466 23.08 44.66 19.58
N PHE A 467 24.32 44.25 19.32
CA PHE A 467 25.43 44.44 20.26
C PHE A 467 25.70 45.92 20.51
N VAL A 468 25.74 46.74 19.46
CA VAL A 468 25.90 48.21 19.58
C VAL A 468 24.74 48.83 20.36
N LEU A 469 23.50 48.43 20.11
CA LEU A 469 22.34 48.89 20.87
C LEU A 469 22.44 48.52 22.36
N ALA A 470 22.84 47.29 22.67
CA ALA A 470 23.03 46.84 24.04
C ALA A 470 24.13 47.64 24.76
N LEU A 471 25.26 47.90 24.10
CA LEU A 471 26.31 48.79 24.62
C LEU A 471 25.78 50.21 24.86
N THR A 472 24.97 50.73 23.95
CA THR A 472 24.37 52.07 24.07
C THR A 472 23.41 52.15 25.26
N MET A 473 22.59 51.12 25.47
CA MET A 473 21.71 51.01 26.64
C MET A 473 22.51 50.92 27.95
N ALA A 474 23.56 50.10 27.98
CA ALA A 474 24.43 49.98 29.14
C ALA A 474 25.13 51.31 29.46
N GLN A 475 25.69 51.98 28.45
CA GLN A 475 26.30 53.30 28.58
C GLN A 475 25.31 54.33 29.12
N THR A 476 24.08 54.34 28.57
CA THR A 476 23.01 55.25 29.02
C THR A 476 22.63 54.98 30.47
N TYR A 477 22.54 53.71 30.88
CA TYR A 477 22.23 53.32 32.25
C TYR A 477 23.31 53.77 33.24
N PHE A 478 24.59 53.52 32.92
CA PHE A 478 25.70 53.97 33.76
C PHE A 478 25.83 55.50 33.81
N ALA A 479 25.47 56.21 32.74
CA ALA A 479 25.43 57.67 32.72
C ALA A 479 24.25 58.25 33.51
N ALA A 480 23.10 57.57 33.55
CA ALA A 480 21.91 58.00 34.28
C ALA A 480 21.98 57.69 35.78
N TYR A 481 22.71 56.65 36.18
CA TYR A 481 22.95 56.26 37.57
C TYR A 481 24.46 56.16 37.87
N PRO A 482 25.18 57.30 37.86
CA PRO A 482 26.58 57.32 38.28
C PRO A 482 26.65 56.94 39.77
N ARG A 483 27.56 56.03 40.10
CA ARG A 483 27.83 55.61 41.48
C ARG A 483 28.51 56.70 42.29
#